data_AF-A0A356QRE6-F1
#
_entry.id   AF-A0A356QRE6-F1
#
_cell.length_a   1.000
_cell.length_b   1.000
_cell.length_c   1.000
_cell.angle_alpha   90.00
_cell.angle_beta   90.00
_cell.angle_gamma   90.00
#
_symmetry.space_group_name_H-M   'P 1'
#
loop_
_entity.id
_entity.type
_entity.pdbx_description
1 polymer ?
#
loop_
_entity_poly.entity_id
_entity_poly.type
_entity_poly.pdbx_seq_one_letter_code
_entity_poly.pdbx_strand_id
1 'polypeptide(L)'
;MKLHYCKTPLGNFGDDLNTWLWPTLLGKSFFDTHEDSLFLGVGTILNQKLPKSPEKIVLGTGTGYQRPPKVDGNFSIYSVRGPLTAQALNIPLRKSIGDSAYLCLTTDRFKKLFALPKKYRISVIPHHQTATTIDWETIGNVGELHFIDPRKEFFQVFEDIAQSEYVLTESLHGAIFADALRTAWQPFRMGHRFNMFKWRDWLESIHVEVPAFQKYPILCSEKLSLTRRAKHVIERACGNTLRYDRLSQKPIRTNSA
;
A
#
# COMPACT_ATOMS: atom_id res chain seq x y z
N MET A 1 12.28 7.08 -21.91
CA MET A 1 12.21 6.23 -20.70
C MET A 1 10.76 5.80 -20.49
N LYS A 2 10.49 4.61 -19.97
CA LYS A 2 9.13 4.13 -19.66
C LYS A 2 8.84 4.17 -18.17
N LEU A 3 7.63 4.58 -17.79
CA LEU A 3 7.15 4.50 -16.41
C LEU A 3 6.78 3.04 -16.05
N HIS A 4 7.40 2.49 -15.00
CA HIS A 4 7.12 1.15 -14.51
C HIS A 4 6.49 1.20 -13.12
N TYR A 5 5.30 0.61 -12.99
CA TYR A 5 4.52 0.58 -11.75
C TYR A 5 3.63 -0.68 -11.70
N CYS A 6 3.13 -1.01 -10.51
CA CYS A 6 2.22 -2.14 -10.34
C CYS A 6 0.84 -1.82 -10.90
N LYS A 7 0.32 -2.65 -11.82
CA LYS A 7 -1.05 -2.54 -12.33
C LYS A 7 -1.88 -3.68 -11.78
N THR A 8 -2.91 -3.36 -11.03
CA THR A 8 -3.87 -4.35 -10.52
C THR A 8 -5.17 -4.28 -11.34
N PRO A 9 -5.74 -5.41 -11.79
CA PRO A 9 -6.94 -5.39 -12.64
C PRO A 9 -8.15 -4.67 -12.05
N LEU A 10 -8.26 -4.69 -10.72
CA LEU A 10 -9.35 -4.03 -9.99
C LEU A 10 -8.96 -2.65 -9.45
N GLY A 11 -7.80 -2.10 -9.81
CA GLY A 11 -7.31 -0.82 -9.29
C GLY A 11 -6.64 -0.90 -7.92
N ASN A 12 -5.72 0.04 -7.68
CA ASN A 12 -5.04 0.30 -6.43
C ASN A 12 -4.56 1.75 -6.45
N PHE A 13 -5.33 2.63 -5.80
CA PHE A 13 -5.13 4.07 -5.85
C PHE A 13 -3.68 4.51 -5.60
N GLY A 14 -2.97 3.82 -4.70
CA GLY A 14 -1.60 4.18 -4.35
C GLY A 14 -0.56 3.72 -5.37
N ASP A 15 -0.80 2.67 -6.16
CA ASP A 15 0.10 2.36 -7.28
C ASP A 15 -0.31 3.13 -8.54
N ASP A 16 -1.62 3.33 -8.75
CA ASP A 16 -2.18 4.02 -9.92
C ASP A 16 -1.83 5.52 -9.96
N LEU A 17 -1.52 6.13 -8.81
CA LEU A 17 -1.10 7.53 -8.71
C LEU A 17 0.12 7.85 -9.60
N ASN A 18 0.98 6.87 -9.88
CA ASN A 18 2.14 7.02 -10.76
C ASN A 18 1.74 7.64 -12.12
N THR A 19 0.53 7.32 -12.60
CA THR A 19 0.00 7.81 -13.89
C THR A 19 -0.32 9.30 -13.90
N TRP A 20 -0.46 9.92 -12.73
CA TRP A 20 -0.73 11.34 -12.59
C TRP A 20 0.45 12.11 -12.02
N LEU A 21 1.08 11.61 -10.94
CA LEU A 21 2.12 12.34 -10.22
C LEU A 21 3.33 12.63 -11.12
N TRP A 22 3.90 11.60 -11.76
CA TRP A 22 5.13 11.80 -12.53
C TRP A 22 4.94 12.64 -13.78
N PRO A 23 3.88 12.44 -14.59
CA PRO A 23 3.59 13.35 -15.70
C PRO A 23 3.33 14.80 -15.26
N THR A 24 2.79 14.99 -14.05
CA THR A 24 2.56 16.32 -13.47
C THR A 24 3.88 16.99 -13.07
N LEU A 25 4.83 16.24 -12.49
CA LEU A 25 6.11 16.78 -12.01
C LEU A 25 7.16 16.92 -13.11
N LEU A 26 7.21 15.99 -14.06
CA LEU A 26 8.29 15.86 -15.05
C LEU A 26 7.84 16.25 -16.47
N GLY A 27 6.55 16.48 -16.67
CA GLY A 27 5.93 16.78 -17.97
C GLY A 27 5.33 15.54 -18.64
N LYS A 28 4.24 15.75 -19.39
CA LYS A 28 3.44 14.67 -19.99
C LYS A 28 4.23 13.80 -20.97
N SER A 29 5.15 14.40 -21.72
CA SER A 29 5.96 13.72 -22.74
C SER A 29 7.25 13.08 -22.20
N PHE A 30 7.53 13.22 -20.91
CA PHE A 30 8.78 12.73 -20.30
C PHE A 30 8.97 11.21 -20.45
N PHE A 31 7.85 10.47 -20.55
CA PHE A 31 7.85 9.01 -20.65
C PHE A 31 7.60 8.46 -22.07
N ASP A 32 7.61 9.32 -23.08
CA ASP A 32 7.28 8.93 -24.48
C ASP A 32 8.49 8.39 -25.26
N THR A 33 9.71 8.59 -24.74
CA THR A 33 10.87 8.77 -25.63
C THR A 33 11.80 7.56 -25.80
N HIS A 34 11.86 6.58 -24.88
CA HIS A 34 12.86 5.49 -24.94
C HIS A 34 12.46 4.24 -24.16
N GLU A 35 12.69 3.04 -24.71
CA GLU A 35 12.50 1.75 -24.02
C GLU A 35 13.73 1.30 -23.21
N ASP A 36 14.89 1.94 -23.42
CA ASP A 36 16.17 1.56 -22.82
C ASP A 36 16.32 1.95 -21.34
N SER A 37 15.37 2.72 -20.80
CA SER A 37 15.35 3.11 -19.39
C SER A 37 13.95 2.95 -18.80
N LEU A 38 13.89 2.53 -17.54
CA LEU A 38 12.69 2.38 -16.72
C LEU A 38 12.74 3.35 -15.54
N PHE A 39 11.66 4.10 -15.35
CA PHE A 39 11.45 4.91 -14.17
C PHE A 39 10.63 4.11 -13.13
N LEU A 40 11.17 4.01 -11.92
CA LEU A 40 10.59 3.30 -10.78
C LEU A 40 10.26 4.30 -9.68
N GLY A 41 8.98 4.71 -9.65
CA GLY A 41 8.47 5.76 -8.78
C GLY A 41 7.82 5.24 -7.49
N VAL A 42 6.49 5.33 -7.39
CA VAL A 42 5.76 4.91 -6.19
C VAL A 42 5.49 3.39 -6.23
N GLY A 43 5.57 2.75 -5.07
CA GLY A 43 5.08 1.39 -4.86
C GLY A 43 6.12 0.43 -4.29
N THR A 44 5.76 -0.85 -4.22
CA THR A 44 6.64 -1.93 -3.74
C THR A 44 7.13 -2.79 -4.91
N ILE A 45 7.91 -2.18 -5.81
CA ILE A 45 8.23 -2.73 -7.14
C ILE A 45 9.71 -3.11 -7.30
N LEU A 46 10.56 -2.87 -6.29
CA LEU A 46 11.95 -3.33 -6.29
C LEU A 46 12.03 -4.83 -6.02
N ASN A 47 12.02 -5.63 -7.09
CA ASN A 47 12.14 -7.08 -7.02
C ASN A 47 12.91 -7.68 -8.22
N GLN A 48 13.23 -8.98 -8.13
CA GLN A 48 13.97 -9.71 -9.16
C GLN A 48 13.27 -9.87 -10.52
N LYS A 49 11.97 -9.53 -10.64
CA LYS A 49 11.24 -9.58 -11.93
C LYS A 49 11.48 -8.34 -12.79
N LEU A 50 12.18 -7.32 -12.28
CA LEU A 50 12.55 -6.16 -13.07
C LEU A 50 13.38 -6.60 -14.30
N PRO A 51 13.09 -6.10 -15.51
CA PRO A 51 13.84 -6.45 -16.72
C PRO A 51 15.34 -6.18 -16.55
N LYS A 52 16.21 -7.08 -17.00
CA LYS A 52 17.67 -6.94 -16.79
C LYS A 52 18.32 -5.87 -17.66
N SER A 53 17.89 -5.75 -18.91
CA SER A 53 18.53 -4.90 -19.94
C SER A 53 18.44 -3.39 -19.69
N PRO A 54 17.25 -2.78 -19.46
CA PRO A 54 17.14 -1.33 -19.41
C PRO A 54 17.79 -0.74 -18.15
N GLU A 55 18.24 0.51 -18.21
CA GLU A 55 18.61 1.26 -17.01
C GLU A 55 17.39 1.43 -16.08
N LYS A 56 17.58 1.36 -14.77
CA LYS A 56 16.53 1.59 -13.78
C LYS A 56 16.83 2.87 -13.01
N ILE A 57 15.96 3.86 -13.17
CA ILE A 57 15.98 5.09 -12.40
C ILE A 57 15.02 4.91 -11.23
N VAL A 58 15.56 4.92 -10.00
CA VAL A 58 14.79 4.62 -8.78
C VAL A 58 14.61 5.89 -7.95
N LEU A 59 13.34 6.23 -7.65
CA LEU A 59 12.98 7.37 -6.83
C LEU A 59 11.83 7.03 -5.87
N GLY A 60 12.17 6.68 -4.63
CA GLY A 60 11.24 6.55 -3.51
C GLY A 60 10.44 5.24 -3.45
N THR A 61 10.58 4.31 -4.40
CA THR A 61 9.98 2.96 -4.28
C THR A 61 10.71 2.11 -3.22
N GLY A 62 10.03 1.07 -2.72
CA GLY A 62 10.59 0.07 -1.82
C GLY A 62 10.49 -1.38 -2.30
N THR A 63 11.03 -2.30 -1.48
CA THR A 63 10.87 -3.76 -1.64
C THR A 63 9.90 -4.34 -0.59
N GLY A 64 9.61 -5.64 -0.65
CA GLY A 64 8.89 -6.32 0.44
C GLY A 64 8.09 -7.57 0.06
N TYR A 65 7.66 -7.75 -1.20
CA TYR A 65 6.87 -8.93 -1.59
C TYR A 65 7.69 -10.10 -2.11
N GLN A 66 8.83 -9.79 -2.73
CA GLN A 66 9.73 -10.74 -3.35
C GLN A 66 11.15 -10.36 -2.97
N ARG A 67 12.11 -11.22 -3.30
CA ARG A 67 13.52 -10.90 -3.09
C ARG A 67 13.88 -9.60 -3.83
N PRO A 68 14.64 -8.71 -3.17
CA PRO A 68 15.12 -7.50 -3.82
C PRO A 68 16.01 -7.85 -5.03
N PRO A 69 16.09 -6.97 -6.05
CA PRO A 69 17.04 -7.12 -7.13
C PRO A 69 18.48 -6.98 -6.60
N LYS A 70 19.43 -7.57 -7.31
CA LYS A 70 20.85 -7.22 -7.11
C LYS A 70 21.07 -5.88 -7.81
N VAL A 71 21.47 -4.86 -7.06
CA VAL A 71 21.86 -3.57 -7.64
C VAL A 71 23.19 -3.75 -8.37
N ASP A 72 23.21 -3.39 -9.64
CA ASP A 72 24.37 -3.45 -10.55
C ASP A 72 24.54 -2.11 -11.30
N GLY A 73 25.39 -2.09 -12.32
CA GLY A 73 25.68 -0.88 -13.11
C GLY A 73 24.48 -0.30 -13.87
N ASN A 74 23.36 -1.02 -13.96
CA ASN A 74 22.15 -0.55 -14.64
C ASN A 74 21.17 0.14 -13.68
N PHE A 75 21.59 0.52 -12.48
CA PHE A 75 20.74 1.18 -11.49
C PHE A 75 21.24 2.57 -11.13
N SER A 76 20.41 3.57 -11.46
CA SER A 76 20.53 4.96 -11.02
C SER A 76 19.57 5.19 -9.85
N ILE A 77 20.05 4.93 -8.62
CA ILE A 77 19.22 5.05 -7.40
C ILE A 77 19.37 6.44 -6.80
N TYR A 78 18.32 7.26 -6.85
CA TYR A 78 18.31 8.57 -6.20
C TYR A 78 17.84 8.46 -4.74
N SER A 79 16.73 7.75 -4.53
CA SER A 79 16.23 7.44 -3.19
C SER A 79 15.41 6.16 -3.18
N VAL A 80 15.24 5.58 -2.00
CA VAL A 80 14.33 4.46 -1.72
C VAL A 80 13.39 4.81 -0.57
N ARG A 81 12.30 4.04 -0.44
CA ARG A 81 11.21 4.29 0.53
C ARG A 81 11.68 4.41 1.98
N GLY A 82 12.65 3.59 2.38
CA GLY A 82 13.07 3.51 3.77
C GLY A 82 14.37 2.73 4.01
N PRO A 83 14.81 2.67 5.27
CA PRO A 83 16.12 2.14 5.63
C PRO A 83 16.20 0.63 5.47
N LEU A 84 15.10 -0.11 5.68
CA LEU A 84 15.07 -1.56 5.47
C LEU A 84 15.21 -1.90 3.99
N THR A 85 14.59 -1.12 3.09
CA THR A 85 14.82 -1.24 1.65
C THR A 85 16.28 -0.94 1.30
N ALA A 86 16.87 0.13 1.86
CA ALA A 86 18.27 0.48 1.61
C ALA A 86 19.24 -0.65 2.03
N GLN A 87 19.01 -1.23 3.22
CA GLN A 87 19.77 -2.38 3.71
C GLN A 87 19.58 -3.61 2.82
N ALA A 88 18.33 -3.92 2.43
CA ALA A 88 18.02 -5.07 1.59
C ALA A 88 18.66 -4.99 0.19
N LEU A 89 18.91 -3.78 -0.31
CA LEU A 89 19.62 -3.54 -1.57
C LEU A 89 21.13 -3.38 -1.43
N ASN A 90 21.65 -3.39 -0.19
CA ASN A 90 23.05 -3.09 0.11
C ASN A 90 23.51 -1.74 -0.45
N ILE A 91 22.70 -0.69 -0.24
CA ILE A 91 23.02 0.69 -0.63
C ILE A 91 23.18 1.59 0.60
N PRO A 92 23.85 2.75 0.48
CA PRO A 92 24.04 3.65 1.62
C PRO A 92 22.71 4.12 2.24
N LEU A 93 22.62 4.12 3.57
CA LEU A 93 21.42 4.54 4.31
C LEU A 93 20.98 5.97 3.98
N ARG A 94 21.89 6.87 3.59
CA ARG A 94 21.54 8.23 3.13
C ARG A 94 20.60 8.27 1.91
N LYS A 95 20.42 7.15 1.20
CA LYS A 95 19.45 7.03 0.10
C LYS A 95 18.04 6.68 0.59
N SER A 96 17.87 6.32 1.85
CA SER A 96 16.56 6.19 2.49
C SER A 96 15.99 7.57 2.77
N ILE A 97 15.24 8.13 1.82
CA ILE A 97 14.63 9.46 1.95
C ILE A 97 13.15 9.38 2.33
N GLY A 98 12.41 8.40 1.78
CA GLY A 98 10.96 8.31 1.97
C GLY A 98 10.22 7.79 0.74
N ASP A 99 8.94 7.47 0.92
CA ASP A 99 8.06 7.10 -0.19
C ASP A 99 7.82 8.28 -1.14
N SER A 100 7.94 8.07 -2.44
CA SER A 100 7.77 9.15 -3.42
C SER A 100 6.33 9.65 -3.54
N ALA A 101 5.34 8.96 -2.97
CA ALA A 101 3.96 9.44 -2.89
C ALA A 101 3.84 10.79 -2.15
N TYR A 102 4.77 11.11 -1.23
CA TYR A 102 4.79 12.42 -0.56
C TYR A 102 5.02 13.59 -1.52
N LEU A 103 5.61 13.36 -2.71
CA LEU A 103 5.78 14.40 -3.72
C LEU A 103 4.43 14.96 -4.23
N CYS A 104 3.31 14.28 -3.97
CA CYS A 104 1.98 14.85 -4.19
C CYS A 104 1.82 16.23 -3.52
N LEU A 105 2.45 16.44 -2.36
CA LEU A 105 2.44 17.71 -1.61
C LEU A 105 3.01 18.90 -2.41
N THR A 106 3.80 18.67 -3.45
CA THR A 106 4.33 19.76 -4.29
C THR A 106 3.33 20.22 -5.34
N THR A 107 2.22 19.51 -5.53
CA THR A 107 1.23 19.81 -6.58
C THR A 107 0.05 20.65 -6.04
N ASP A 108 -0.39 21.65 -6.81
CA ASP A 108 -1.50 22.51 -6.39
C ASP A 108 -2.82 21.75 -6.26
N ARG A 109 -3.04 20.73 -7.11
CA ARG A 109 -4.25 19.91 -7.07
C ARG A 109 -4.36 19.16 -5.74
N PHE A 110 -3.26 18.60 -5.24
CA PHE A 110 -3.25 17.92 -3.93
C PHE A 110 -3.37 18.92 -2.78
N LYS A 111 -2.72 20.08 -2.86
CA LYS A 111 -2.81 21.13 -1.82
C LYS A 111 -4.23 21.65 -1.60
N LYS A 112 -5.11 21.62 -2.62
CA LYS A 112 -6.52 22.01 -2.46
C LYS A 112 -7.30 21.08 -1.51
N LEU A 113 -6.85 19.84 -1.31
CA LEU A 113 -7.52 18.88 -0.43
C LEU A 113 -7.51 19.31 1.04
N PHE A 114 -6.51 20.09 1.47
CA PHE A 114 -6.42 20.60 2.84
C PHE A 114 -7.57 21.54 3.21
N ALA A 115 -8.24 22.15 2.23
CA ALA A 115 -9.36 23.07 2.44
C ALA A 115 -10.73 22.37 2.53
N LEU A 116 -10.79 21.04 2.34
CA LEU A 116 -12.04 20.31 2.36
C LEU A 116 -12.60 20.21 3.78
N PRO A 117 -13.90 20.48 3.99
CA PRO A 117 -14.52 20.32 5.31
C PRO A 117 -14.57 18.84 5.69
N LYS A 118 -14.44 18.56 6.99
CA LYS A 118 -14.62 17.21 7.53
C LYS A 118 -16.08 16.77 7.36
N LYS A 119 -16.26 15.54 6.89
CA LYS A 119 -17.55 14.89 6.63
C LYS A 119 -17.69 13.58 7.38
N TYR A 120 -16.60 12.86 7.60
CA TYR A 120 -16.60 11.53 8.18
C TYR A 120 -15.81 11.53 9.48
N ARG A 121 -16.40 11.02 10.57
CA ARG A 121 -15.70 10.87 11.83
C ARG A 121 -14.60 9.82 11.73
N ILE A 122 -14.93 8.62 11.26
CA ILE A 122 -13.96 7.53 11.08
C ILE A 122 -14.15 6.91 9.69
N SER A 123 -13.07 6.83 8.94
CA SER A 123 -13.02 6.09 7.69
C SER A 123 -12.15 4.84 7.80
N VAL A 124 -12.48 3.81 7.02
CA VAL A 124 -11.72 2.56 6.94
C VAL A 124 -11.22 2.31 5.51
N ILE A 125 -9.91 2.06 5.37
CA ILE A 125 -9.26 1.74 4.10
C ILE A 125 -8.59 0.35 4.20
N PRO A 126 -9.23 -0.72 3.70
CA PRO A 126 -8.60 -2.03 3.68
C PRO A 126 -7.50 -2.13 2.63
N HIS A 127 -6.81 -3.27 2.61
CA HIS A 127 -5.97 -3.63 1.47
C HIS A 127 -6.86 -3.93 0.26
N HIS A 128 -6.41 -3.60 -0.96
CA HIS A 128 -7.22 -3.77 -2.19
C HIS A 128 -7.71 -5.22 -2.42
N GLN A 129 -7.01 -6.21 -1.89
CA GLN A 129 -7.40 -7.64 -1.96
C GLN A 129 -8.33 -8.07 -0.83
N THR A 130 -8.33 -7.36 0.30
CA THR A 130 -9.26 -7.58 1.42
C THR A 130 -10.59 -6.90 1.14
N ALA A 131 -10.56 -5.77 0.39
CA ALA A 131 -11.74 -5.04 -0.08
C ALA A 131 -12.76 -5.92 -0.83
N THR A 132 -12.30 -6.96 -1.52
CA THR A 132 -13.17 -7.90 -2.27
C THR A 132 -13.74 -9.04 -1.44
N THR A 133 -13.28 -9.22 -0.18
CA THR A 133 -13.58 -10.43 0.61
C THR A 133 -14.56 -10.20 1.75
N ILE A 134 -14.82 -8.93 2.09
CA ILE A 134 -15.58 -8.51 3.26
C ILE A 134 -16.74 -7.63 2.77
N ASP A 135 -17.89 -7.76 3.42
CA ASP A 135 -19.02 -6.87 3.23
C ASP A 135 -18.80 -5.57 4.02
N TRP A 136 -18.16 -4.61 3.35
CA TRP A 136 -17.83 -3.31 3.93
C TRP A 136 -19.03 -2.40 4.12
N GLU A 137 -20.14 -2.64 3.41
CA GLU A 137 -21.38 -1.89 3.59
C GLU A 137 -22.00 -2.24 4.94
N THR A 138 -22.13 -3.54 5.23
CA THR A 138 -22.61 -4.00 6.54
C THR A 138 -21.70 -3.52 7.68
N ILE A 139 -20.37 -3.60 7.51
CA ILE A 139 -19.42 -3.09 8.52
C ILE A 139 -19.57 -1.58 8.71
N GLY A 140 -19.74 -0.83 7.62
CA GLY A 140 -19.95 0.60 7.65
C GLY A 140 -21.21 0.97 8.44
N ASN A 141 -22.32 0.28 8.18
CA ASN A 141 -23.60 0.51 8.84
C ASN A 141 -23.56 0.16 10.34
N VAL A 142 -22.95 -0.96 10.71
CA VAL A 142 -22.90 -1.41 12.12
C VAL A 142 -21.89 -0.59 12.94
N GLY A 143 -20.75 -0.24 12.33
CA GLY A 143 -19.66 0.46 13.01
C GLY A 143 -19.68 1.97 12.86
N GLU A 144 -20.67 2.54 12.17
CA GLU A 144 -20.70 3.95 11.75
C GLU A 144 -19.40 4.37 11.05
N LEU A 145 -18.87 3.48 10.21
CA LEU A 145 -17.60 3.68 9.50
C LEU A 145 -17.86 4.09 8.06
N HIS A 146 -17.13 5.11 7.59
CA HIS A 146 -17.09 5.43 6.18
C HIS A 146 -16.11 4.50 5.45
N PHE A 147 -16.62 3.62 4.60
CA PHE A 147 -15.77 2.74 3.80
C PHE A 147 -15.16 3.48 2.60
N ILE A 148 -13.83 3.52 2.56
CA ILE A 148 -13.08 4.02 1.41
C ILE A 148 -12.51 2.83 0.66
N ASP A 149 -12.99 2.62 -0.56
CA ASP A 149 -12.53 1.54 -1.41
C ASP A 149 -11.18 1.90 -2.07
N PRO A 150 -10.06 1.22 -1.73
CA PRO A 150 -8.73 1.51 -2.29
C PRO A 150 -8.62 1.23 -3.80
N ARG A 151 -9.65 0.68 -4.42
CA ARG A 151 -9.73 0.38 -5.85
C ARG A 151 -10.27 1.54 -6.68
N LYS A 152 -10.89 2.53 -6.02
CA LYS A 152 -11.43 3.71 -6.68
C LYS A 152 -10.31 4.61 -7.18
N GLU A 153 -10.71 5.60 -7.98
CA GLU A 153 -9.81 6.61 -8.52
C GLU A 153 -9.11 7.36 -7.37
N PHE A 154 -7.82 7.67 -7.57
CA PHE A 154 -6.95 8.12 -6.49
C PHE A 154 -7.34 9.49 -5.92
N PHE A 155 -7.82 10.45 -6.73
CA PHE A 155 -8.32 11.71 -6.19
C PHE A 155 -9.58 11.53 -5.36
N GLN A 156 -10.51 10.67 -5.76
CA GLN A 156 -11.67 10.35 -4.93
C GLN A 156 -11.24 9.81 -3.56
N VAL A 157 -10.26 8.89 -3.54
CA VAL A 157 -9.73 8.33 -2.28
C VAL A 157 -9.03 9.41 -1.44
N PHE A 158 -8.27 10.32 -2.07
CA PHE A 158 -7.61 11.41 -1.35
C PHE A 158 -8.60 12.41 -0.74
N GLU A 159 -9.68 12.73 -1.47
CA GLU A 159 -10.77 13.57 -0.97
C GLU A 159 -11.44 12.92 0.25
N ASP A 160 -11.78 11.64 0.17
CA ASP A 160 -12.37 10.91 1.30
C ASP A 160 -11.44 10.88 2.53
N ILE A 161 -10.13 10.69 2.32
CA ILE A 161 -9.13 10.78 3.40
C ILE A 161 -9.08 12.18 4.01
N ALA A 162 -9.05 13.22 3.18
CA ALA A 162 -9.00 14.61 3.62
C ALA A 162 -10.27 15.02 4.40
N GLN A 163 -11.43 14.49 3.99
CA GLN A 163 -12.71 14.74 4.66
C GLN A 163 -12.94 13.85 5.90
N SER A 164 -11.99 12.98 6.26
CA SER A 164 -12.07 12.15 7.47
C SER A 164 -11.37 12.80 8.66
N GLU A 165 -11.90 12.66 9.87
CA GLU A 165 -11.18 13.01 11.10
C GLU A 165 -10.14 11.95 11.46
N TYR A 166 -10.51 10.66 11.37
CA TYR A 166 -9.64 9.51 11.62
C TYR A 166 -9.70 8.49 10.47
N VAL A 167 -8.56 7.87 10.17
CA VAL A 167 -8.44 6.80 9.17
C VAL A 167 -7.88 5.53 9.81
N LEU A 168 -8.68 4.47 9.83
CA LEU A 168 -8.22 3.11 10.10
C LEU A 168 -7.79 2.48 8.78
N THR A 169 -6.57 1.95 8.67
CA THR A 169 -6.10 1.44 7.37
C THR A 169 -5.23 0.18 7.42
N GLU A 170 -5.49 -0.74 6.48
CA GLU A 170 -4.59 -1.86 6.13
C GLU A 170 -3.71 -1.49 4.91
N SER A 171 -4.12 -0.46 4.16
CA SER A 171 -3.37 0.09 3.03
C SER A 171 -2.23 0.98 3.51
N LEU A 172 -0.99 0.60 3.17
CA LEU A 172 0.18 1.45 3.42
C LEU A 172 0.05 2.82 2.74
N HIS A 173 -0.36 2.86 1.48
CA HIS A 173 -0.61 4.14 0.82
C HIS A 173 -1.76 4.91 1.49
N GLY A 174 -2.77 4.22 2.05
CA GLY A 174 -3.79 4.88 2.87
C GLY A 174 -3.19 5.62 4.07
N ALA A 175 -2.21 5.03 4.74
CA ALA A 175 -1.51 5.69 5.85
C ALA A 175 -0.58 6.80 5.37
N ILE A 176 0.17 6.60 4.29
CA ILE A 176 1.03 7.64 3.68
C ILE A 176 0.21 8.88 3.31
N PHE A 177 -0.96 8.69 2.68
CA PHE A 177 -1.81 9.80 2.28
C PHE A 177 -2.54 10.45 3.45
N ALA A 178 -2.97 9.67 4.45
CA ALA A 178 -3.51 10.24 5.68
C ALA A 178 -2.46 11.08 6.42
N ASP A 179 -1.22 10.58 6.53
CA ASP A 179 -0.09 11.31 7.08
C ASP A 179 0.20 12.62 6.31
N ALA A 180 0.29 12.54 4.98
CA ALA A 180 0.52 13.70 4.13
C ALA A 180 -0.60 14.76 4.26
N LEU A 181 -1.86 14.34 4.35
CA LEU A 181 -3.02 15.21 4.52
C LEU A 181 -3.28 15.65 5.97
N ARG A 182 -2.44 15.21 6.92
CA ARG A 182 -2.59 15.47 8.36
C ARG A 182 -3.93 14.95 8.93
N THR A 183 -4.47 13.89 8.34
CA THR A 183 -5.60 13.13 8.91
C THR A 183 -5.04 12.08 9.87
N ALA A 184 -5.54 12.06 11.11
CA ALA A 184 -5.09 11.08 12.10
C ALA A 184 -5.32 9.66 11.59
N TRP A 185 -4.35 8.77 11.75
CA TRP A 185 -4.44 7.41 11.20
C TRP A 185 -3.93 6.36 12.16
N GLN A 186 -4.49 5.16 12.05
CA GLN A 186 -4.10 3.98 12.82
C GLN A 186 -4.10 2.75 11.91
N PRO A 187 -2.99 1.99 11.85
CA PRO A 187 -2.96 0.79 11.05
C PRO A 187 -3.65 -0.38 11.74
N PHE A 188 -4.25 -1.25 10.93
CA PHE A 188 -4.72 -2.56 11.35
C PHE A 188 -4.32 -3.64 10.33
N ARG A 189 -4.41 -4.91 10.73
CA ARG A 189 -4.18 -6.06 9.85
C ARG A 189 -5.31 -7.06 9.98
N MET A 190 -5.84 -7.53 8.85
CA MET A 190 -6.87 -8.56 8.84
C MET A 190 -6.39 -9.88 8.26
N GLY A 191 -5.35 -9.86 7.42
CA GLY A 191 -4.95 -11.06 6.71
C GLY A 191 -3.46 -11.23 6.51
N HIS A 192 -3.14 -12.43 6.03
CA HIS A 192 -1.79 -12.85 5.65
C HIS A 192 -1.14 -12.01 4.53
N ARG A 193 -1.91 -11.10 3.91
CA ARG A 193 -1.45 -10.20 2.85
C ARG A 193 -0.90 -8.88 3.40
N PHE A 194 -1.09 -8.63 4.69
CA PHE A 194 -0.42 -7.53 5.38
C PHE A 194 1.09 -7.74 5.37
N ASN A 195 1.81 -6.81 4.75
CA ASN A 195 3.25 -6.90 4.62
C ASN A 195 3.94 -6.05 5.69
N MET A 196 4.34 -6.67 6.81
CA MET A 196 5.01 -5.97 7.91
C MET A 196 6.32 -5.29 7.49
N PHE A 197 7.06 -5.86 6.53
CA PHE A 197 8.33 -5.29 6.08
C PHE A 197 8.12 -3.90 5.50
N LYS A 198 7.20 -3.74 4.53
CA LYS A 198 6.98 -2.44 3.89
C LYS A 198 6.44 -1.38 4.87
N TRP A 199 5.66 -1.81 5.86
CA TRP A 199 5.13 -0.92 6.90
C TRP A 199 6.24 -0.43 7.83
N ARG A 200 7.09 -1.33 8.32
CA ARG A 200 8.25 -0.95 9.15
C ARG A 200 9.22 -0.07 8.39
N ASP A 201 9.49 -0.42 7.13
CA ASP A 201 10.38 0.34 6.25
C ASP A 201 9.90 1.79 6.08
N TRP A 202 8.60 2.01 5.89
CA TRP A 202 8.05 3.36 5.84
C TRP A 202 8.00 4.06 7.21
N LEU A 203 7.57 3.38 8.27
CA LEU A 203 7.53 3.95 9.62
C LEU A 203 8.90 4.44 10.10
N GLU A 204 9.95 3.65 9.84
CA GLU A 204 11.32 4.03 10.15
C GLU A 204 11.80 5.24 9.33
N SER A 205 11.30 5.43 8.11
CA SER A 205 11.68 6.59 7.28
C SER A 205 11.03 7.90 7.70
N ILE A 206 9.86 7.84 8.36
CA ILE A 206 9.18 9.01 8.93
C ILE A 206 9.39 9.16 10.44
N HIS A 207 10.21 8.29 11.06
CA HIS A 207 10.49 8.27 12.49
C HIS A 207 9.24 8.17 13.38
N VAL A 208 8.26 7.38 12.94
CA VAL A 208 7.02 7.14 13.70
C VAL A 208 7.03 5.75 14.29
N GLU A 209 6.82 5.66 15.60
CA GLU A 209 6.62 4.41 16.30
C GLU A 209 5.12 4.11 16.43
N VAL A 210 4.69 2.96 15.91
CA VAL A 210 3.34 2.44 16.13
C VAL A 210 3.43 1.27 17.11
N PRO A 211 2.88 1.40 18.33
CA PRO A 211 3.08 0.42 19.40
C PRO A 211 2.47 -0.94 19.06
N ALA A 212 1.35 -0.96 18.34
CA ALA A 212 0.72 -2.20 17.91
C ALA A 212 -0.02 -2.07 16.57
N PHE A 213 0.11 -3.12 15.75
CA PHE A 213 -0.76 -3.36 14.62
C PHE A 213 -1.91 -4.25 15.07
N GLN A 214 -3.06 -3.63 15.36
CA GLN A 214 -4.26 -4.33 15.80
C GLN A 214 -4.65 -5.39 14.76
N LYS A 215 -4.82 -6.64 15.22
CA LYS A 215 -5.16 -7.78 14.38
C LYS A 215 -6.65 -8.06 14.49
N TYR A 216 -7.34 -8.08 13.37
CA TYR A 216 -8.74 -8.50 13.28
C TYR A 216 -8.88 -9.77 12.43
N PRO A 217 -9.88 -10.62 12.65
CA PRO A 217 -10.13 -11.76 11.77
C PRO A 217 -10.71 -11.30 10.42
N ILE A 218 -10.34 -11.95 9.31
CA ILE A 218 -11.07 -11.77 8.04
C ILE A 218 -12.41 -12.48 8.15
N LEU A 219 -13.48 -11.72 7.96
CA LEU A 219 -14.85 -12.21 7.93
C LEU A 219 -15.32 -12.27 6.48
N CYS A 220 -15.45 -13.47 5.91
CA CYS A 220 -15.88 -13.60 4.51
C CYS A 220 -17.37 -13.29 4.37
N SER A 221 -17.72 -12.43 3.40
CA SER A 221 -19.11 -12.19 2.99
C SER A 221 -19.74 -13.40 2.32
N GLU A 222 -18.98 -14.12 1.47
CA GLU A 222 -19.48 -15.27 0.72
C GLU A 222 -19.26 -16.62 1.42
N LYS A 223 -20.18 -17.56 1.15
CA LYS A 223 -20.08 -18.95 1.64
C LYS A 223 -18.90 -19.65 0.98
N LEU A 224 -17.84 -19.86 1.75
CA LEU A 224 -16.73 -20.72 1.34
C LEU A 224 -17.20 -22.16 1.10
N SER A 225 -16.74 -22.79 0.01
CA SER A 225 -16.98 -24.21 -0.25
C SER A 225 -16.50 -25.10 0.91
N LEU A 226 -17.09 -26.28 1.08
CA LEU A 226 -16.70 -27.23 2.14
C LEU A 226 -15.20 -27.55 2.08
N THR A 227 -14.66 -27.73 0.88
CA THR A 227 -13.23 -27.98 0.65
C THR A 227 -12.35 -26.82 1.10
N ARG A 228 -12.74 -25.58 0.81
CA ARG A 228 -12.03 -24.37 1.27
C ARG A 228 -12.12 -24.20 2.78
N ARG A 229 -13.27 -24.49 3.39
CA ARG A 229 -13.45 -24.46 4.85
C ARG A 229 -12.55 -25.46 5.55
N ALA A 230 -12.56 -26.72 5.11
CA ALA A 230 -11.70 -27.77 5.67
C ALA A 230 -10.22 -27.40 5.54
N LYS A 231 -9.80 -26.93 4.37
CA LYS A 231 -8.45 -26.42 4.14
C LYS A 231 -8.09 -25.28 5.10
N HIS A 232 -8.94 -24.28 5.26
CA HIS A 232 -8.67 -23.15 6.17
C HIS A 232 -8.61 -23.56 7.65
N VAL A 233 -9.33 -24.62 8.06
CA VAL A 233 -9.23 -25.18 9.42
C VAL A 233 -7.87 -25.85 9.61
N ILE A 234 -7.46 -26.71 8.68
CA ILE A 234 -6.14 -27.38 8.71
C ILE A 234 -5.02 -26.34 8.70
N GLU A 235 -5.07 -25.38 7.78
CA GLU A 235 -4.07 -24.31 7.68
C GLU A 235 -3.98 -23.51 8.99
N ARG A 236 -5.11 -23.17 9.62
CA ARG A 236 -5.09 -22.46 10.93
C ARG A 236 -4.50 -23.30 12.04
N ALA A 237 -4.88 -24.57 12.13
CA ALA A 237 -4.33 -25.50 13.13
C ALA A 237 -2.81 -25.61 12.96
N CYS A 238 -2.33 -25.88 11.73
CA CYS A 238 -0.90 -25.91 11.43
C CYS A 238 -0.21 -24.57 11.71
N GLY A 239 -0.83 -23.44 11.34
CA GLY A 239 -0.28 -22.11 11.58
C GLY A 239 -0.11 -21.78 13.05
N ASN A 240 -1.07 -22.16 13.89
CA ASN A 240 -1.00 -21.96 15.34
C ASN A 240 0.08 -22.87 15.96
N THR A 241 0.13 -24.14 15.57
CA THR A 241 1.13 -25.10 16.07
C THR A 241 2.55 -24.71 15.65
N LEU A 242 2.74 -24.29 14.39
CA LEU A 242 4.05 -23.93 13.82
C LEU A 242 4.44 -22.47 14.08
N ARG A 243 3.59 -21.69 14.78
CA ARG A 243 3.74 -20.23 14.95
C ARG A 243 3.97 -19.49 13.62
N TYR A 244 3.34 -19.98 12.55
CA TYR A 244 3.46 -19.43 11.23
C TYR A 244 2.24 -18.57 10.89
N ASP A 245 2.39 -17.26 11.10
CA ASP A 245 1.32 -16.26 11.05
C ASP A 245 0.49 -16.32 9.77
N ARG A 246 1.14 -16.56 8.62
CA ARG A 246 0.49 -16.63 7.30
C ARG A 246 -0.59 -17.71 7.22
N LEU A 247 -0.38 -18.84 7.89
CA LEU A 247 -1.33 -19.96 7.91
C LEU A 247 -2.40 -19.80 9.00
N SER A 248 -2.09 -19.09 10.09
CA SER A 248 -3.06 -18.77 11.15
C SER A 248 -4.14 -17.75 10.73
N GLN A 249 -3.91 -17.00 9.64
CA GLN A 249 -4.73 -15.85 9.21
C GLN A 249 -5.61 -16.19 7.99
N LYS A 250 -6.39 -17.27 8.11
CA LYS A 250 -7.37 -17.68 7.08
C LYS A 250 -8.76 -17.15 7.40
N PRO A 251 -9.56 -16.78 6.38
CA PRO A 251 -10.89 -16.24 6.61
C PRO A 251 -11.79 -17.15 7.44
N ILE A 252 -12.53 -16.51 8.32
CA ILE A 252 -13.47 -17.09 9.28
C ILE A 252 -14.89 -16.76 8.81
N ARG A 253 -15.82 -17.68 9.06
CA ARG A 253 -17.26 -17.47 8.84
C ARG A 253 -17.77 -16.42 9.83
N THR A 254 -18.57 -15.46 9.39
CA THR A 254 -19.58 -14.85 10.26
C THR A 254 -20.80 -15.75 10.26
N ASN A 255 -21.18 -16.25 11.43
CA ASN A 255 -22.55 -16.72 11.59
C ASN A 255 -23.40 -15.46 11.74
N SER A 256 -23.89 -14.92 10.63
CA SER A 256 -24.90 -13.86 10.64
C SER A 256 -25.98 -14.29 9.65
N ALA A 257 -27.06 -14.82 10.22
CA ALA A 257 -28.29 -15.36 9.62
C ALA A 257 -28.10 -16.55 8.64
#